data_AF-A0A1Z5R3G3-F1
#
_entry.id   AF-A0A1Z5R3G3-F1
#
_cell.length_a   1.000
_cell.length_b   1.000
_cell.length_c   1.000
_cell.angle_alpha   90.00
_cell.angle_beta   90.00
_cell.angle_gamma   90.00
#
_symmetry.space_group_name_H-M   'P 1'
#
loop_
_entity.id
_entity.type
_entity.pdbx_description
1 polymer ?
#
loop_
_entity_poly.entity_id
_entity_poly.type
_entity_poly.pdbx_seq_one_letter_code
_entity_poly.pdbx_strand_id
1 'polypeptide(L)'
;NVPAVPNGGNKVQKRQKEAAISHGGKKVQKRQKEAEVAHMMEKYLEVKTKQVEGEVAEKSRAGSGADEYSIKQCISVISTMVELTGEEKAEAFDVFKDAQNREIFMNADSPTRLIWIRKKCMQT
;
A
#
# COMPACT_ATOMS: atom_id res chain seq x y z
N ASN A 1 14.42 58.16 -64.40
CA ASN A 1 13.46 58.08 -63.28
C ASN A 1 13.53 56.66 -62.70
N VAL A 2 13.45 56.52 -61.38
CA VAL A 2 13.89 55.42 -60.47
C VAL A 2 13.32 54.01 -60.82
N PRO A 3 14.01 52.88 -60.46
CA PRO A 3 13.70 51.51 -60.92
C PRO A 3 12.91 50.64 -59.91
N ALA A 4 12.30 49.54 -60.37
CA ALA A 4 12.05 48.30 -59.59
C ALA A 4 11.63 47.13 -60.52
N VAL A 5 12.13 45.94 -60.21
CA VAL A 5 12.17 44.68 -60.99
C VAL A 5 11.67 43.55 -60.03
N PRO A 6 11.62 42.24 -60.36
CA PRO A 6 10.90 41.47 -61.39
C PRO A 6 10.00 40.32 -60.82
N ASN A 7 9.40 39.55 -61.74
CA ASN A 7 9.45 38.07 -61.83
C ASN A 7 8.15 37.30 -61.54
N GLY A 8 7.86 36.33 -62.42
CA GLY A 8 7.02 35.19 -62.08
C GLY A 8 6.41 34.48 -63.28
N GLY A 9 6.95 33.31 -63.61
CA GLY A 9 6.12 32.20 -64.12
C GLY A 9 6.59 31.57 -65.41
N ASN A 10 7.54 30.63 -65.32
CA ASN A 10 7.75 29.66 -66.39
C ASN A 10 7.37 28.25 -65.92
N LYS A 11 6.56 27.60 -66.75
CA LYS A 11 5.93 26.29 -66.60
C LYS A 11 7.00 25.18 -66.64
N VAL A 12 6.71 24.01 -66.04
CA VAL A 12 7.05 22.65 -66.57
C VAL A 12 6.74 21.54 -65.52
N GLN A 13 6.39 20.33 -66.01
CA GLN A 13 6.26 19.00 -65.34
C GLN A 13 4.98 18.78 -64.49
N LYS A 14 3.90 18.18 -64.98
CA LYS A 14 3.70 16.82 -65.54
C LYS A 14 4.27 15.69 -64.68
N ARG A 15 3.35 14.99 -64.00
CA ARG A 15 3.39 13.60 -63.51
C ARG A 15 4.41 13.28 -62.41
N GLN A 16 3.88 12.90 -61.25
CA GLN A 16 4.25 11.75 -60.40
C GLN A 16 4.15 12.11 -58.91
N LYS A 17 3.06 11.70 -58.25
CA LYS A 17 3.12 11.19 -56.87
C LYS A 17 1.83 10.48 -56.45
N GLU A 18 1.43 9.49 -57.25
CA GLU A 18 0.65 8.36 -56.75
C GLU A 18 1.61 7.16 -56.73
N ALA A 19 2.24 6.93 -55.56
CA ALA A 19 2.84 5.65 -55.15
C ALA A 19 3.67 5.86 -53.86
N ALA A 20 3.01 5.85 -52.69
CA ALA A 20 3.68 5.56 -51.42
C ALA A 20 2.69 5.18 -50.30
N ILE A 21 1.67 4.36 -50.60
CA ILE A 21 0.89 3.69 -49.56
C ILE A 21 1.16 2.20 -49.73
N SER A 22 1.96 1.59 -48.85
CA SER A 22 1.83 0.15 -48.53
C SER A 22 2.86 -0.40 -47.53
N HIS A 23 4.06 0.16 -47.35
CA HIS A 23 5.12 -0.54 -46.56
C HIS A 23 5.54 0.10 -45.22
N GLY A 24 5.05 1.29 -44.86
CA GLY A 24 5.39 1.98 -43.60
C GLY A 24 4.47 1.67 -42.41
N GLY A 25 3.19 1.39 -42.65
CA GLY A 25 2.16 1.28 -41.60
C GLY A 25 2.35 0.08 -40.67
N LYS A 26 2.69 -1.10 -41.20
CA LYS A 26 2.87 -2.32 -40.40
C LYS A 26 4.03 -2.22 -39.40
N LYS A 27 5.12 -1.55 -39.76
CA LYS A 27 6.31 -1.39 -38.90
C LYS A 27 6.06 -0.37 -37.78
N VAL A 28 5.35 0.71 -38.09
CA VAL A 28 4.98 1.75 -37.10
C VAL A 28 3.96 1.20 -36.10
N GLN A 29 2.94 0.47 -36.59
CA GLN A 29 1.94 -0.18 -35.72
C GLN A 29 2.55 -1.26 -34.82
N LYS A 30 3.54 -2.03 -35.31
CA LYS A 30 4.25 -3.03 -34.49
C LYS A 30 5.01 -2.37 -33.33
N ARG A 31 5.74 -1.28 -33.61
CA ARG A 31 6.50 -0.53 -32.59
C ARG A 31 5.57 0.14 -31.56
N GLN A 32 4.40 0.62 -32.00
CA GLN A 32 3.39 1.18 -31.10
C GLN A 32 2.84 0.14 -30.13
N LYS A 33 2.56 -1.08 -30.61
CA LYS A 33 2.11 -2.20 -29.76
C LYS A 33 3.19 -2.65 -28.77
N GLU A 34 4.45 -2.66 -29.19
CA GLU A 34 5.59 -2.97 -28.30
C GLU A 34 5.74 -1.92 -27.19
N ALA A 35 5.57 -0.63 -27.52
CA ALA A 35 5.57 0.45 -26.53
C ALA A 35 4.38 0.40 -25.56
N GLU A 36 3.20 0.03 -26.05
CA GLU A 36 1.99 -0.15 -25.24
C GLU A 36 2.16 -1.30 -24.23
N VAL A 37 2.70 -2.44 -24.66
CA VAL A 37 2.98 -3.59 -23.79
C VAL A 37 4.06 -3.25 -22.76
N ALA A 38 5.11 -2.52 -23.15
CA ALA A 38 6.14 -2.06 -22.21
C ALA A 38 5.56 -1.14 -21.13
N HIS A 39 4.70 -0.19 -21.50
CA HIS A 39 4.01 0.69 -20.58
C HIS A 39 3.07 -0.06 -19.62
N MET A 40 2.36 -1.09 -20.11
CA MET A 40 1.54 -1.94 -19.23
C MET A 40 2.39 -2.73 -18.24
N MET A 41 3.56 -3.24 -18.66
CA MET A 41 4.45 -3.98 -17.78
C MET A 41 5.09 -3.07 -16.73
N GLU A 42 5.48 -1.85 -17.10
CA GLU A 42 5.94 -0.81 -16.16
C GLU A 42 4.87 -0.50 -15.10
N LYS A 43 3.62 -0.31 -15.52
CA LYS A 43 2.50 -0.08 -14.60
C LYS A 43 2.22 -1.28 -13.68
N TYR A 44 2.37 -2.51 -14.18
CA TYR A 44 2.23 -3.72 -13.36
C TYR A 44 3.34 -3.85 -12.30
N LEU A 45 4.59 -3.57 -12.70
CA LEU A 45 5.71 -3.54 -11.77
C LEU A 45 5.52 -2.47 -10.70
N GLU A 46 5.06 -1.27 -11.07
CA GLU A 46 4.77 -0.20 -10.11
C GLU A 46 3.68 -0.59 -9.11
N VAL A 47 2.57 -1.20 -9.58
CA VAL A 47 1.49 -1.69 -8.71
C VAL A 47 1.99 -2.78 -7.77
N LYS A 48 2.82 -3.71 -8.25
CA LYS A 48 3.41 -4.75 -7.40
C LYS A 48 4.38 -4.19 -6.37
N THR A 49 5.21 -3.22 -6.73
CA THR A 49 6.12 -2.56 -5.78
C THR A 49 5.33 -1.85 -4.70
N LYS A 50 4.30 -1.08 -5.06
CA LYS A 50 3.40 -0.41 -4.11
C LYS A 50 2.64 -1.39 -3.21
N GLN A 51 2.24 -2.55 -3.74
CA GLN A 51 1.59 -3.61 -2.96
C GLN A 51 2.55 -4.22 -1.94
N VAL A 52 3.80 -4.51 -2.35
CA VAL A 52 4.84 -5.03 -1.45
C VAL A 52 5.18 -4.00 -0.37
N GLU A 53 5.30 -2.72 -0.69
CA GLU A 53 5.56 -1.66 0.31
C GLU A 53 4.40 -1.53 1.31
N GLY A 54 3.15 -1.61 0.83
CA GLY A 54 1.96 -1.60 1.68
C GLY A 54 1.88 -2.81 2.62
N GLU A 55 2.14 -4.01 2.10
CA GLU A 55 2.14 -5.25 2.89
C GLU A 55 3.32 -5.31 3.87
N VAL A 56 4.51 -4.83 3.48
CA VAL A 56 5.68 -4.76 4.37
C VAL A 56 5.46 -3.73 5.47
N ALA A 57 4.83 -2.58 5.18
CA ALA A 57 4.48 -1.57 6.19
C ALA A 57 3.40 -2.07 7.17
N GLU A 58 2.43 -2.86 6.71
CA GLU A 58 1.43 -3.49 7.57
C GLU A 58 2.06 -4.60 8.44
N LYS A 59 2.91 -5.43 7.83
CA LYS A 59 3.64 -6.52 8.52
C LYS A 59 4.63 -6.00 9.56
N SER A 60 5.28 -4.86 9.32
CA SER A 60 6.21 -4.26 10.27
C SER A 60 5.50 -3.57 11.44
N ARG A 61 4.27 -3.06 11.25
CA ARG A 61 3.40 -2.66 12.37
C ARG A 61 2.92 -3.85 13.21
N ALA A 62 2.66 -4.99 12.58
CA ALA A 62 2.35 -6.23 13.31
C ALA A 62 3.56 -6.84 14.04
N GLY A 63 4.79 -6.44 13.68
CA GLY A 63 6.04 -6.98 14.25
C GLY A 63 6.63 -6.16 15.40
N SER A 64 6.49 -4.83 15.40
CA SER A 64 7.14 -3.96 16.39
C SER A 64 6.38 -3.83 17.71
N GLY A 65 5.06 -4.05 17.73
CA GLY A 65 4.24 -4.05 18.96
C GLY A 65 4.08 -5.41 19.62
N ALA A 66 4.58 -6.49 18.97
CA ALA A 66 4.39 -7.86 19.44
C ALA A 66 5.02 -8.13 20.82
N ASP A 67 6.06 -7.37 21.18
CA ASP A 67 6.69 -7.46 22.50
C ASP A 67 6.05 -6.52 23.54
N GLU A 68 5.64 -5.31 23.11
CA GLU A 68 5.10 -4.26 23.99
C GLU A 68 3.80 -4.69 24.70
N TYR A 69 2.95 -5.46 24.01
CA TYR A 69 1.71 -6.04 24.56
C TYR A 69 1.75 -7.56 24.55
N SER A 70 2.92 -8.15 24.80
CA SER A 70 3.04 -9.61 24.90
C SER A 70 2.24 -10.16 26.11
N ILE A 71 1.76 -11.40 25.99
CA ILE A 71 1.06 -12.09 27.09
C ILE A 71 1.91 -12.07 28.38
N LYS A 72 3.22 -12.25 28.25
CA LYS A 72 4.16 -12.23 29.38
C LYS A 72 4.14 -10.90 30.12
N GLN A 73 4.09 -9.77 29.41
CA GLN A 73 3.99 -8.44 30.01
C GLN A 73 2.64 -8.25 30.72
N CYS A 74 1.54 -8.65 30.07
CA CYS A 74 0.21 -8.59 30.70
C CYS A 74 0.14 -9.41 32.01
N ILE A 75 0.71 -10.63 32.01
CA ILE A 75 0.79 -11.48 33.21
C ILE A 75 1.64 -10.81 34.31
N SER A 76 2.77 -10.18 33.96
CA SER A 76 3.59 -9.46 34.94
C SER A 76 2.81 -8.34 35.60
N VAL A 77 2.09 -7.54 34.81
CA VAL A 77 1.29 -6.42 35.32
C VAL A 77 0.13 -6.92 36.18
N ILE A 78 -0.65 -7.90 35.73
CA ILE A 78 -1.80 -8.40 36.51
C ILE A 78 -1.35 -9.07 37.82
N SER A 79 -0.17 -9.70 37.83
CA SER A 79 0.41 -10.30 39.03
C SER A 79 0.65 -9.26 40.12
N THR A 80 1.03 -8.03 39.74
CA THR A 80 1.24 -6.91 40.67
C THR A 80 -0.03 -6.22 41.16
N MET A 81 -1.20 -6.49 40.55
CA MET A 81 -2.48 -5.93 41.00
C MET A 81 -2.93 -6.66 42.26
N VAL A 82 -2.81 -6.01 43.42
CA VAL A 82 -3.10 -6.61 44.74
C VAL A 82 -4.60 -6.67 45.03
N GLU A 83 -5.38 -5.87 44.31
CA GLU A 83 -6.83 -5.74 44.44
C GLU A 83 -7.59 -6.89 43.76
N LEU A 84 -6.91 -7.69 42.94
CA LEU A 84 -7.46 -8.89 42.31
C LEU A 84 -7.11 -10.14 43.13
N THR A 85 -8.11 -11.00 43.30
CA THR A 85 -7.95 -12.34 43.86
C THR A 85 -7.17 -13.25 42.92
N GLY A 86 -6.67 -14.38 43.45
CA GLY A 86 -5.96 -15.37 42.63
C GLY A 86 -6.83 -15.96 41.51
N GLU A 87 -8.14 -16.11 41.78
CA GLU A 87 -9.14 -16.59 40.82
C GLU A 87 -9.35 -15.58 39.69
N GLU A 88 -9.63 -14.31 40.01
CA GLU A 88 -9.75 -13.24 39.01
C GLU A 88 -8.48 -13.10 38.13
N LYS A 89 -7.29 -13.30 38.71
CA LYS A 89 -6.02 -13.30 37.94
C LYS A 89 -5.93 -14.46 36.96
N ALA A 90 -6.38 -15.65 37.36
CA ALA A 90 -6.35 -16.83 36.51
C ALA A 90 -7.35 -16.70 35.34
N GLU A 91 -8.56 -16.22 35.61
CA GLU A 91 -9.59 -15.97 34.60
C GLU A 91 -9.12 -14.93 33.55
N ALA A 92 -8.37 -13.92 33.97
CA ALA A 92 -7.83 -12.93 33.06
C ALA A 92 -6.83 -13.48 32.02
N PHE A 93 -6.25 -14.66 32.24
CA PHE A 93 -5.36 -15.27 31.25
C PHE A 93 -6.10 -15.64 29.96
N ASP A 94 -7.38 -15.99 30.05
CA ASP A 94 -8.22 -16.22 28.88
C ASP A 94 -8.49 -14.93 28.11
N VAL A 95 -8.68 -13.82 28.82
CA VAL A 95 -8.84 -12.49 28.23
C VAL A 95 -7.59 -12.09 27.42
N PHE A 96 -6.39 -12.44 27.88
CA PHE A 96 -5.13 -12.11 27.22
C PHE A 96 -4.79 -12.96 25.99
N LYS A 97 -5.55 -14.02 25.68
CA LYS A 97 -5.39 -14.77 24.43
C LYS A 97 -5.63 -13.88 23.20
N ASP A 98 -6.53 -12.91 23.33
CA ASP A 98 -6.84 -11.92 22.30
C ASP A 98 -5.81 -10.77 22.31
N ALA A 99 -5.26 -10.43 21.14
CA ALA A 99 -4.28 -9.37 21.00
C ALA A 99 -4.82 -7.96 21.29
N GLN A 100 -6.05 -7.67 20.88
CA GLN A 100 -6.69 -6.38 21.16
C GLN A 100 -6.96 -6.21 22.66
N ASN A 101 -7.36 -7.29 23.33
CA ASN A 101 -7.55 -7.25 24.79
C ASN A 101 -6.24 -6.92 25.53
N ARG A 102 -5.09 -7.45 25.05
CA ARG A 102 -3.78 -7.11 25.63
C ARG A 102 -3.44 -5.64 25.45
N GLU A 103 -3.67 -5.10 24.26
CA GLU A 103 -3.44 -3.69 23.96
C GLU A 103 -4.31 -2.77 24.83
N ILE A 104 -5.61 -3.08 24.95
CA ILE A 104 -6.53 -2.34 25.82
C ILE A 104 -6.05 -2.37 27.28
N PHE A 105 -5.69 -3.55 27.78
CA PHE A 105 -5.24 -3.72 29.16
C PHE A 105 -3.96 -2.94 29.46
N MET A 106 -2.97 -2.98 28.57
CA MET A 106 -1.68 -2.33 28.76
C MET A 106 -1.78 -0.80 28.66
N ASN A 107 -2.66 -0.28 27.80
CA ASN A 107 -2.86 1.16 27.63
C ASN A 107 -3.84 1.79 28.64
N ALA A 108 -4.68 0.99 29.33
CA ALA A 108 -5.54 1.48 30.39
C ALA A 108 -4.74 1.85 31.64
N ASP A 109 -5.15 2.92 32.33
CA ASP A 109 -4.66 3.27 33.66
C ASP A 109 -5.12 2.26 34.72
N SER A 110 -4.39 2.16 35.84
CA SER A 110 -4.60 1.14 36.87
C SER A 110 -6.06 0.97 37.34
N PRO A 111 -6.82 2.02 37.71
CA PRO A 111 -8.20 1.84 38.15
C PRO A 111 -9.13 1.39 37.02
N THR A 112 -8.97 1.93 35.80
CA THR A 112 -9.75 1.50 34.64
C THR A 112 -9.47 0.04 34.28
N ARG A 113 -8.19 -0.36 34.32
CA ARG A 113 -7.74 -1.73 34.08
C ARG A 113 -8.39 -2.72 35.04
N LEU A 114 -8.45 -2.39 36.34
CA LEU A 114 -9.09 -3.22 37.36
C LEU A 114 -10.58 -3.45 37.07
N ILE A 115 -11.30 -2.36 36.81
CA ILE A 115 -12.75 -2.41 36.49
C ILE A 115 -12.99 -3.23 35.22
N TRP A 116 -12.13 -3.03 34.21
CA TRP A 116 -12.25 -3.71 32.94
C TRP A 116 -12.01 -5.22 33.07
N ILE A 117 -10.98 -5.66 33.81
CA ILE A 117 -10.71 -7.08 34.05
C ILE A 117 -11.90 -7.75 34.72
N ARG A 118 -12.45 -7.16 35.80
CA ARG A 118 -13.61 -7.72 36.48
C ARG A 118 -14.81 -7.89 35.56
N LYS A 119 -15.07 -6.88 34.73
CA LYS A 119 -16.15 -6.96 33.73
C LYS A 119 -15.90 -8.06 32.71
N LYS A 120 -14.66 -8.24 32.24
CA LYS A 120 -14.33 -9.24 31.22
C LYS A 120 -14.36 -10.67 31.77
N CYS A 121 -13.82 -10.89 32.96
CA CYS A 121 -13.80 -12.22 33.58
C CYS A 121 -15.21 -12.72 33.90
N MET A 122 -16.15 -11.85 34.29
CA MET A 122 -17.56 -12.21 34.48
C MET A 122 -18.33 -12.58 33.19
N GLN A 123 -17.78 -12.28 32.01
CA GLN A 123 -18.43 -12.53 30.71
C GLN A 123 -17.85 -13.73 29.96
N THR A 124 -16.78 -14.35 30.49
CA THR A 124 -16.05 -15.45 29.87
C THR A 124 -16.47 -16.77 30.51
#